data_AF-A0A3P7E6D4-F1
#
_entry.id   AF-A0A3P7E6D4-F1
#
_cell.length_a   1.000
_cell.length_b   1.000
_cell.length_c   1.000
_cell.angle_alpha   90.00
_cell.angle_beta   90.00
_cell.angle_gamma   90.00
#
_symmetry.space_group_name_H-M   'P 1'
#
loop_
_entity.id
_entity.type
_entity.pdbx_description
1 polymer ?
#
loop_
_entity_poly.entity_id
_entity_poly.type
_entity_poly.pdbx_seq_one_letter_code
_entity_poly.pdbx_strand_id
1 'polypeptide(L)'
;MNEDKKMIAEVDDDLCFVNEWVDKLSHGKSFTLRVFVESFQSEMKCKDRAKRESALKRICLVISKLPQNYPWELPHVELLMNFFLMNYSNFDTPNFFILTVLKKLLMNNLHVKSSSIDSLVDTLFRQGQVQTCAQKERFVFYQILDILLNKYFKELATNTYFVSYFISSISGERDPRCLILVFRLFCTFFKHFNSGDFQRNLLDLYTSDLFDIIACYYPIEFNNNSKERTEITRELLVSGCESCLLADEEFAPLVFELIIEKLLDSEYSTDTKLEICSFLV
;
A
#
# COMPACT_ATOMS: atom_id res chain seq x y z
N MET A 1 32.78 -9.82 -9.41
CA MET A 1 33.33 -9.23 -10.66
C MET A 1 32.56 -9.61 -11.93
N ASN A 2 32.22 -10.89 -12.18
CA ASN A 2 31.44 -11.25 -13.38
C ASN A 2 29.92 -11.01 -13.21
N GLU A 3 29.40 -11.24 -12.00
CA GLU A 3 27.99 -10.96 -11.67
C GLU A 3 27.69 -9.46 -11.67
N ASP A 4 28.58 -8.63 -11.10
CA ASP A 4 28.40 -7.17 -11.08
C ASP A 4 28.32 -6.57 -12.49
N LYS A 5 29.18 -7.04 -13.41
CA LYS A 5 29.16 -6.60 -14.81
C LYS A 5 27.88 -7.04 -15.52
N LYS A 6 27.40 -8.26 -15.25
CA LYS A 6 26.14 -8.77 -15.81
C LYS A 6 24.95 -7.98 -15.29
N MET A 7 24.89 -7.69 -13.98
CA MET A 7 23.84 -6.85 -13.39
C MET A 7 23.83 -5.43 -13.94
N ILE A 8 25.01 -4.79 -14.06
CA ILE A 8 25.10 -3.43 -14.62
C ILE A 8 24.62 -3.42 -16.08
N ALA A 9 25.05 -4.40 -16.89
CA ALA A 9 24.62 -4.51 -18.28
C ALA A 9 23.11 -4.77 -18.41
N GLU A 10 22.52 -5.62 -17.57
CA GLU A 10 21.06 -5.87 -17.55
C GLU A 10 20.26 -4.62 -17.14
N VAL A 11 20.76 -3.85 -16.16
CA VAL A 11 20.14 -2.59 -15.74
C VAL A 11 20.19 -1.54 -16.84
N ASP A 12 21.31 -1.44 -17.56
CA ASP A 12 21.48 -0.50 -18.67
C ASP A 12 20.59 -0.87 -19.88
N ASP A 13 20.51 -2.16 -20.22
CA ASP A 13 19.62 -2.67 -21.27
C ASP A 13 18.14 -2.41 -20.96
N ASP A 14 17.70 -2.72 -19.74
CA ASP A 14 16.33 -2.43 -19.30
C ASP A 14 16.04 -0.92 -19.35
N LEU A 15 17.01 -0.06 -18.98
CA LEU A 15 16.82 1.40 -19.01
C LEU A 15 16.69 1.93 -20.44
N CYS A 16 17.56 1.50 -21.35
CA CYS A 16 17.51 1.87 -22.76
C CYS A 16 16.17 1.44 -23.39
N PHE A 17 15.79 0.18 -23.19
CA PHE A 17 14.51 -0.38 -23.64
C PHE A 17 13.31 0.43 -23.12
N VAL A 18 13.32 0.77 -21.83
CA VAL A 18 12.23 1.53 -21.21
C VAL A 18 12.11 2.92 -21.81
N ASN A 19 13.23 3.63 -21.97
CA ASN A 19 13.23 4.98 -22.54
C ASN A 19 12.72 5.00 -23.98
N GLU A 20 13.14 4.03 -24.80
CA GLU A 20 12.71 3.91 -26.19
C GLU A 20 11.20 3.69 -26.31
N TRP A 21 10.63 2.78 -25.50
CA TRP A 21 9.20 2.52 -25.53
C TRP A 21 8.35 3.63 -24.92
N VAL A 22 8.83 4.29 -23.87
CA VAL A 22 8.14 5.45 -23.30
C VAL A 22 8.06 6.57 -24.33
N ASP A 23 9.15 6.85 -25.06
CA ASP A 23 9.14 7.85 -26.13
C ASP A 23 8.18 7.47 -27.27
N LYS A 24 8.25 6.22 -27.75
CA LYS A 24 7.35 5.70 -28.79
C LYS A 24 5.88 5.81 -28.39
N LEU A 25 5.52 5.43 -27.16
CA LEU A 25 4.14 5.48 -26.68
C LEU A 25 3.67 6.91 -26.39
N SER A 26 4.57 7.83 -26.04
CA SER A 26 4.22 9.22 -25.72
C SER A 26 4.12 10.11 -26.94
N HIS A 27 4.92 9.86 -27.99
CA HIS A 27 5.03 10.74 -29.16
C HIS A 27 4.74 10.03 -30.50
N GLY A 28 4.86 8.70 -30.55
CA GLY A 28 4.69 7.91 -31.77
C GLY A 28 3.24 7.51 -32.02
N LYS A 29 2.56 8.20 -32.96
CA LYS A 29 1.15 7.94 -33.32
C LYS A 29 0.84 6.48 -33.70
N SER A 30 1.83 5.71 -34.16
CA SER A 30 1.67 4.31 -34.59
C SER A 30 1.88 3.28 -33.47
N PHE A 31 2.41 3.68 -32.31
CA PHE A 31 2.70 2.77 -31.21
C PHE A 31 1.62 2.92 -30.14
N THR A 32 0.78 1.89 -30.00
CA THR A 32 -0.25 1.84 -28.97
C THR A 32 0.19 0.93 -27.82
N LEU A 33 -0.40 1.11 -26.64
CA LEU A 33 -0.22 0.20 -25.50
C LEU A 33 -0.52 -1.26 -25.89
N ARG A 34 -1.51 -1.45 -26.76
CA ARG A 34 -1.84 -2.77 -27.30
C ARG A 34 -0.67 -3.37 -28.09
N VAL A 35 -0.12 -2.63 -29.06
CA VAL A 35 1.04 -3.08 -29.86
C VAL A 35 2.23 -3.39 -28.95
N PHE A 36 2.46 -2.54 -27.95
CA PHE A 36 3.53 -2.76 -26.97
C PHE A 36 3.33 -4.05 -26.17
N VAL A 37 2.16 -4.26 -25.55
CA VAL A 37 1.90 -5.47 -24.75
C VAL A 37 1.89 -6.73 -25.62
N GLU A 38 1.34 -6.66 -26.84
CA GLU A 38 1.32 -7.76 -27.79
C GLU A 38 2.75 -8.16 -28.25
N SER A 39 3.71 -7.23 -28.23
CA SER A 39 5.11 -7.55 -28.57
C SER A 39 5.77 -8.57 -27.62
N PHE A 40 5.23 -8.74 -26.41
CA PHE A 40 5.68 -9.73 -25.43
C PHE A 40 4.89 -11.04 -25.45
N GLN A 41 3.98 -11.23 -26.43
CA GLN A 41 3.08 -12.38 -26.43
C GLN A 41 3.83 -13.72 -26.46
N SER A 42 4.97 -13.80 -27.16
CA SER A 42 5.82 -15.00 -27.21
C SER A 42 6.39 -15.38 -25.85
N GLU A 43 6.90 -14.40 -25.12
CA GLU A 43 7.53 -14.53 -23.82
C GLU A 43 6.49 -14.87 -22.77
N MET A 44 5.33 -14.19 -22.81
CA MET A 44 4.21 -14.43 -21.90
C MET A 44 3.60 -15.83 -22.06
N LYS A 45 3.64 -16.40 -23.27
CA LYS A 45 3.18 -17.77 -23.54
C LYS A 45 4.28 -18.84 -23.35
N CYS A 46 5.50 -18.43 -23.03
CA CYS A 46 6.59 -19.36 -22.82
C CYS A 46 6.34 -20.23 -21.58
N LYS A 47 6.70 -21.52 -21.65
CA LYS A 47 6.63 -22.42 -20.49
C LYS A 47 7.61 -22.04 -19.38
N ASP A 48 8.72 -21.40 -19.76
CA ASP A 48 9.72 -20.89 -18.83
C ASP A 48 9.19 -19.72 -18.00
N ARG A 49 9.09 -19.94 -16.68
CA ARG A 49 8.61 -18.95 -15.72
C ARG A 49 9.49 -17.70 -15.69
N ALA A 50 10.81 -17.86 -15.73
CA ALA A 50 11.75 -16.73 -15.66
C ALA A 50 11.59 -15.80 -16.87
N LYS A 51 11.29 -16.34 -18.05
CA LYS A 51 10.98 -15.54 -19.24
C LYS A 51 9.67 -14.76 -19.10
N ARG A 52 8.62 -15.38 -18.55
CA ARG A 52 7.35 -14.68 -18.28
C ARG A 52 7.53 -13.56 -17.26
N GLU A 53 8.27 -13.82 -16.18
CA GLU A 53 8.56 -12.82 -15.15
C GLU A 53 9.39 -11.65 -15.69
N SER A 54 10.41 -11.93 -16.51
CA SER A 54 11.22 -10.90 -17.17
C SER A 54 10.39 -10.03 -18.13
N ALA A 55 9.53 -10.65 -18.94
CA ALA A 55 8.59 -9.92 -19.81
C ALA A 55 7.63 -9.03 -19.00
N LEU A 56 7.01 -9.58 -17.94
CA LEU A 56 6.14 -8.81 -17.05
C LEU A 56 6.85 -7.63 -16.40
N LYS A 57 8.09 -7.83 -15.92
CA LYS A 57 8.92 -6.77 -15.36
C LYS A 57 9.11 -5.63 -16.37
N ARG A 58 9.48 -5.94 -17.61
CA ARG A 58 9.69 -4.93 -18.67
C ARG A 58 8.41 -4.17 -19.01
N ILE A 59 7.28 -4.88 -19.12
CA ILE A 59 5.96 -4.26 -19.33
C ILE A 59 5.64 -3.29 -18.19
N CYS A 60 5.83 -3.72 -16.94
CA CYS A 60 5.59 -2.87 -15.76
C CYS A 60 6.51 -1.64 -15.74
N LEU A 61 7.79 -1.79 -16.07
CA LEU A 61 8.76 -0.70 -16.09
C LEU A 61 8.37 0.39 -17.11
N VAL A 62 8.02 0.00 -18.34
CA VAL A 62 7.58 0.95 -19.38
C VAL A 62 6.33 1.70 -18.91
N ILE A 63 5.28 0.97 -18.50
CA ILE A 63 4.01 1.59 -18.10
C ILE A 63 4.18 2.49 -16.88
N SER A 64 4.99 2.08 -15.89
CA SER A 64 5.26 2.89 -14.70
C SER A 64 6.02 4.20 -15.01
N LYS A 65 6.77 4.24 -16.11
CA LYS A 65 7.55 5.40 -16.57
C LYS A 65 6.82 6.29 -17.58
N LEU A 66 5.60 5.91 -18.00
CA LEU A 66 4.78 6.81 -18.82
C LEU A 66 4.50 8.13 -18.10
N PRO A 67 4.51 9.26 -18.84
CA PRO A 67 4.41 10.58 -18.25
C PRO A 67 3.08 10.78 -17.52
N GLN A 68 3.04 11.70 -16.56
CA GLN A 68 1.84 11.92 -15.74
C GLN A 68 0.62 12.40 -16.55
N ASN A 69 0.87 13.13 -17.64
CA ASN A 69 -0.14 13.61 -18.58
C ASN A 69 -0.39 12.63 -19.74
N TYR A 70 0.06 11.38 -19.65
CA TYR A 70 -0.23 10.37 -20.67
C TYR A 70 -1.76 10.24 -20.86
N PRO A 71 -2.27 10.27 -22.12
CA PRO A 71 -3.70 10.26 -22.41
C PRO A 71 -4.30 8.86 -22.21
N TRP A 72 -4.49 8.47 -20.95
CA TRP A 72 -5.13 7.22 -20.59
C TRP A 72 -6.57 7.18 -21.12
N GLU A 73 -6.97 6.00 -21.61
CA GLU A 73 -8.36 5.71 -21.95
C GLU A 73 -8.87 4.62 -21.01
N LEU A 74 -10.11 4.79 -20.52
CA LEU A 74 -10.69 3.92 -19.50
C LEU A 74 -10.67 2.42 -19.88
N PRO A 75 -11.07 2.00 -21.10
CA PRO A 75 -10.99 0.59 -21.48
C PRO A 75 -9.58 0.02 -21.43
N HIS A 76 -8.55 0.82 -21.76
CA HIS A 76 -7.16 0.40 -21.72
C HIS A 76 -6.65 0.26 -20.28
N VAL A 77 -7.05 1.16 -19.39
CA VAL A 77 -6.71 1.08 -17.96
C VAL A 77 -7.30 -0.19 -17.35
N GLU A 78 -8.58 -0.46 -17.57
CA GLU A 78 -9.25 -1.65 -17.04
C GLU A 78 -8.64 -2.95 -17.60
N LEU A 79 -8.32 -2.97 -18.90
CA LEU A 79 -7.67 -4.12 -19.53
C LEU A 79 -6.28 -4.38 -18.94
N LEU A 80 -5.47 -3.34 -18.72
CA LEU A 80 -4.16 -3.45 -18.11
C LEU A 80 -4.26 -3.90 -16.65
N MET A 81 -5.17 -3.31 -15.86
CA MET A 81 -5.41 -3.76 -14.49
C MET A 81 -5.74 -5.26 -14.46
N ASN A 82 -6.70 -5.70 -15.28
CA ASN A 82 -7.04 -7.11 -15.36
C ASN A 82 -5.85 -7.98 -15.79
N PHE A 83 -5.07 -7.54 -16.79
CA PHE A 83 -3.87 -8.25 -17.22
C PHE A 83 -2.86 -8.45 -16.08
N PHE A 84 -2.57 -7.42 -15.29
CA PHE A 84 -1.64 -7.51 -14.17
C PHE A 84 -2.17 -8.35 -13.02
N LEU A 85 -3.46 -8.25 -12.70
CA LEU A 85 -4.09 -9.07 -11.66
C LEU A 85 -4.08 -10.56 -12.04
N MET A 86 -4.37 -10.90 -13.30
CA MET A 86 -4.31 -12.28 -13.81
C MET A 86 -2.88 -12.85 -13.82
N ASN A 87 -1.86 -12.00 -13.92
CA ASN A 87 -0.46 -12.41 -13.90
C ASN A 87 0.21 -12.22 -12.52
N TYR A 88 -0.55 -11.79 -11.51
CA TYR A 88 -0.01 -11.52 -10.17
C TYR A 88 0.59 -12.77 -9.53
N SER A 89 -0.09 -13.92 -9.68
CA SER A 89 0.34 -15.22 -9.17
C SER A 89 1.50 -15.86 -9.94
N ASN A 90 2.00 -15.24 -11.02
CA ASN A 90 3.21 -15.74 -11.67
C ASN A 90 4.45 -15.57 -10.78
N PHE A 91 4.40 -14.69 -9.79
CA PHE A 91 5.49 -14.47 -8.83
C PHE A 91 5.21 -15.21 -7.52
N ASP A 92 6.26 -15.75 -6.88
CA ASP A 92 6.14 -16.47 -5.60
C ASP A 92 5.78 -15.54 -4.43
N THR A 93 6.08 -14.25 -4.58
CA THR A 93 5.78 -13.20 -3.61
C THR A 93 5.18 -11.99 -4.33
N PRO A 94 4.43 -11.13 -3.62
CA PRO A 94 3.96 -9.86 -4.15
C PRO A 94 5.08 -9.09 -4.87
N ASN A 95 4.88 -8.83 -6.15
CA ASN A 95 5.91 -8.23 -6.99
C ASN A 95 5.84 -6.70 -6.97
N PHE A 96 6.93 -6.04 -6.56
CA PHE A 96 7.04 -4.58 -6.52
C PHE A 96 6.65 -3.88 -7.84
N PHE A 97 7.02 -4.43 -8.99
CA PHE A 97 6.73 -3.80 -10.28
C PHE A 97 5.24 -3.87 -10.62
N ILE A 98 4.57 -4.99 -10.33
CA ILE A 98 3.11 -5.08 -10.47
C ILE A 98 2.39 -4.13 -9.52
N LEU A 99 2.80 -4.08 -8.25
CA LEU A 99 2.20 -3.14 -7.30
C LEU A 99 2.38 -1.68 -7.77
N THR A 100 3.57 -1.34 -8.27
CA THR A 100 3.87 0.01 -8.78
C THR A 100 3.03 0.37 -9.99
N VAL A 101 2.84 -0.55 -10.94
CA VAL A 101 2.03 -0.29 -12.14
C VAL A 101 0.54 -0.20 -11.80
N LEU A 102 0.02 -1.06 -10.92
CA LEU A 102 -1.36 -0.98 -10.43
C LEU A 102 -1.61 0.35 -9.72
N LYS A 103 -0.70 0.79 -8.86
CA LYS A 103 -0.75 2.11 -8.22
C LYS A 103 -0.82 3.22 -9.28
N LYS A 104 0.06 3.21 -10.28
CA LYS A 104 0.07 4.22 -11.37
C LYS A 104 -1.27 4.26 -12.12
N LEU A 105 -1.85 3.11 -12.40
CA LEU A 105 -3.17 3.00 -13.04
C LEU A 105 -4.29 3.52 -12.13
N LEU A 106 -4.25 3.30 -10.82
CA LEU A 106 -5.25 3.85 -9.90
C LEU A 106 -5.15 5.39 -9.75
N MET A 107 -3.94 5.94 -9.86
CA MET A 107 -3.64 7.38 -9.73
C MET A 107 -4.05 8.25 -10.92
N ASN A 108 -4.42 7.68 -12.07
CA ASN A 108 -4.89 8.49 -13.19
C ASN A 108 -6.26 9.15 -12.89
N ASN A 109 -6.70 10.10 -13.69
CA ASN A 109 -7.94 10.85 -13.44
C ASN A 109 -9.23 10.08 -13.82
N LEU A 110 -9.10 8.87 -14.35
CA LEU A 110 -10.25 8.04 -14.75
C LEU A 110 -10.76 7.27 -13.54
N HIS A 111 -12.05 6.99 -13.54
CA HIS A 111 -12.70 6.17 -12.52
C HIS A 111 -13.01 4.80 -13.11
N VAL A 112 -12.34 3.76 -12.61
CA VAL A 112 -12.55 2.39 -13.08
C VAL A 112 -13.80 1.78 -12.47
N LYS A 113 -14.39 0.78 -13.14
CA LYS A 113 -15.58 0.09 -12.65
C LYS A 113 -15.37 -0.60 -11.30
N SER A 114 -16.45 -0.72 -10.53
CA SER A 114 -16.44 -1.39 -9.21
C SER A 114 -15.90 -2.82 -9.27
N SER A 115 -16.24 -3.60 -10.29
CA SER A 115 -15.73 -4.98 -10.44
C SER A 115 -14.21 -5.06 -10.66
N SER A 116 -13.59 -4.02 -11.23
CA SER A 116 -12.13 -3.92 -11.33
C SER A 116 -11.51 -3.60 -9.97
N ILE A 117 -12.15 -2.77 -9.16
CA ILE A 117 -11.72 -2.49 -7.79
C ILE A 117 -11.86 -3.73 -6.92
N ASP A 118 -12.99 -4.43 -6.98
CA ASP A 118 -13.19 -5.68 -6.23
C ASP A 118 -12.14 -6.73 -6.58
N SER A 119 -11.89 -6.95 -7.87
CA SER A 119 -10.87 -7.88 -8.34
C SER A 119 -9.47 -7.49 -7.83
N LEU A 120 -9.16 -6.19 -7.80
CA LEU A 120 -7.89 -5.68 -7.29
C LEU A 120 -7.77 -5.91 -5.78
N VAL A 121 -8.79 -5.54 -5.01
CA VAL A 121 -8.81 -5.67 -3.56
C VAL A 121 -8.71 -7.14 -3.15
N ASP A 122 -9.51 -8.01 -3.77
CA ASP A 122 -9.48 -9.45 -3.53
C ASP A 122 -8.11 -10.07 -3.87
N THR A 123 -7.51 -9.69 -4.99
CA THR A 123 -6.22 -10.24 -5.41
C THR A 123 -5.08 -9.80 -4.48
N LEU A 124 -5.08 -8.52 -4.07
CA LEU A 124 -3.99 -7.94 -3.32
C LEU A 124 -4.04 -8.27 -1.82
N PHE A 125 -5.23 -8.34 -1.22
CA PHE A 125 -5.37 -8.36 0.24
C PHE A 125 -6.01 -9.63 0.83
N ARG A 126 -6.60 -10.52 0.02
CA ARG A 126 -7.29 -11.72 0.54
C ARG A 126 -6.35 -12.74 1.19
N GLN A 127 -5.23 -13.06 0.53
CA GLN A 127 -4.39 -14.22 0.87
C GLN A 127 -3.03 -13.84 1.48
N GLY A 128 -2.72 -12.55 1.59
CA GLY A 128 -1.39 -12.07 1.97
C GLY A 128 -1.43 -11.22 3.23
N GLN A 129 -0.57 -11.56 4.19
CA GLN A 129 -0.15 -10.60 5.21
C GLN A 129 0.88 -9.66 4.60
N VAL A 130 0.52 -8.39 4.41
CA VAL A 130 1.38 -7.35 3.84
C VAL A 130 2.74 -7.34 4.55
N GLN A 131 2.76 -7.61 5.86
CA GLN A 131 3.92 -7.64 6.76
C GLN A 131 4.98 -8.67 6.35
N THR A 132 4.60 -9.73 5.65
CA THR A 132 5.54 -10.76 5.15
C THR A 132 6.34 -10.27 3.93
N CYS A 133 5.90 -9.20 3.28
CA CYS A 133 6.60 -8.61 2.15
C CYS A 133 7.80 -7.78 2.60
N ALA A 134 8.76 -7.59 1.69
CA ALA A 134 9.83 -6.64 1.92
C ALA A 134 9.29 -5.19 2.01
N GLN A 135 10.03 -4.34 2.70
CA GLN A 135 9.56 -3.01 3.12
C GLN A 135 9.09 -2.13 1.95
N LYS A 136 9.76 -2.19 0.79
CA LYS A 136 9.39 -1.41 -0.39
C LYS A 136 8.02 -1.84 -0.97
N GLU A 137 7.70 -3.14 -0.94
CA GLU A 137 6.39 -3.65 -1.36
C GLU A 137 5.32 -3.21 -0.37
N ARG A 138 5.56 -3.34 0.94
CA ARG A 138 4.62 -2.87 1.99
C ARG A 138 4.28 -1.40 1.82
N PHE A 139 5.30 -0.58 1.59
CA PHE A 139 5.10 0.85 1.32
C PHE A 139 4.16 1.10 0.13
N VAL A 140 4.28 0.32 -0.96
CA VAL A 140 3.38 0.46 -2.12
C VAL A 140 1.98 -0.07 -1.82
N PHE A 141 1.83 -1.17 -1.05
CA PHE A 141 0.51 -1.64 -0.59
C PHE A 141 -0.24 -0.54 0.19
N TYR A 142 0.43 0.12 1.14
CA TYR A 142 -0.18 1.21 1.90
C TYR A 142 -0.53 2.42 1.02
N GLN A 143 0.30 2.74 0.02
CA GLN A 143 -0.05 3.77 -0.96
C GLN A 143 -1.25 3.39 -1.83
N ILE A 144 -1.41 2.12 -2.18
CA ILE A 144 -2.59 1.63 -2.89
C ILE A 144 -3.83 1.75 -2.02
N LEU A 145 -3.76 1.31 -0.75
CA LEU A 145 -4.87 1.48 0.21
C LEU A 145 -5.27 2.94 0.38
N ASP A 146 -4.29 3.85 0.40
CA ASP A 146 -4.55 5.28 0.50
C ASP A 146 -5.32 5.81 -0.70
N ILE A 147 -4.95 5.41 -1.92
CA ILE A 147 -5.70 5.78 -3.13
C ILE A 147 -7.11 5.16 -3.08
N LEU A 148 -7.22 3.90 -2.66
CA LEU A 148 -8.50 3.20 -2.60
C LEU A 148 -9.47 3.88 -1.61
N LEU A 149 -9.01 4.22 -0.39
CA LEU A 149 -9.83 4.93 0.58
C LEU A 149 -10.21 6.33 0.09
N ASN A 150 -9.28 7.09 -0.49
CA ASN A 150 -9.61 8.47 -0.88
C ASN A 150 -10.46 8.57 -2.16
N LYS A 151 -10.27 7.66 -3.13
CA LYS A 151 -10.88 7.76 -4.48
C LYS A 151 -11.99 6.74 -4.72
N TYR A 152 -11.86 5.55 -4.14
CA TYR A 152 -12.73 4.40 -4.42
C TYR A 152 -13.50 3.92 -3.18
N PHE A 153 -13.69 4.77 -2.16
CA PHE A 153 -14.39 4.37 -0.94
C PHE A 153 -15.78 3.82 -1.22
N LYS A 154 -16.51 4.35 -2.21
CA LYS A 154 -17.85 3.85 -2.54
C LYS A 154 -17.82 2.40 -2.99
N GLU A 155 -16.84 2.02 -3.79
CA GLU A 155 -16.61 0.64 -4.20
C GLU A 155 -16.19 -0.22 -3.00
N LEU A 156 -15.28 0.27 -2.14
CA LEU A 156 -14.87 -0.44 -0.93
C LEU A 156 -16.04 -0.68 0.03
N ALA A 157 -16.95 0.29 0.16
CA ALA A 157 -18.14 0.18 1.01
C ALA A 157 -19.08 -0.95 0.58
N THR A 158 -19.06 -1.32 -0.71
CA THR A 158 -19.85 -2.43 -1.24
C THR A 158 -19.17 -3.79 -1.09
N ASN A 159 -17.87 -3.82 -0.77
CA ASN A 159 -17.10 -5.03 -0.62
C ASN A 159 -17.16 -5.55 0.83
N THR A 160 -17.89 -6.64 1.04
CA THR A 160 -18.16 -7.22 2.37
C THR A 160 -16.92 -7.72 3.11
N TYR A 161 -15.80 -7.93 2.42
CA TYR A 161 -14.54 -8.40 3.01
C TYR A 161 -13.52 -7.29 3.21
N PHE A 162 -13.78 -6.08 2.73
CA PHE A 162 -12.79 -5.01 2.77
C PHE A 162 -12.33 -4.66 4.19
N VAL A 163 -13.24 -4.64 5.18
CA VAL A 163 -12.89 -4.35 6.58
C VAL A 163 -11.88 -5.36 7.13
N SER A 164 -12.11 -6.67 6.92
CA SER A 164 -11.17 -7.70 7.40
C SER A 164 -9.86 -7.68 6.63
N TYR A 165 -9.89 -7.38 5.33
CA TYR A 165 -8.69 -7.17 4.52
C TYR A 165 -7.88 -5.97 4.99
N PHE A 166 -8.53 -4.86 5.31
CA PHE A 166 -7.91 -3.65 5.83
C PHE A 166 -7.20 -3.95 7.15
N ILE A 167 -7.91 -4.56 8.12
CA ILE A 167 -7.37 -4.97 9.42
C ILE A 167 -6.11 -5.83 9.23
N SER A 168 -6.23 -6.94 8.48
CA SER A 168 -5.12 -7.83 8.19
C SER A 168 -3.92 -7.10 7.55
N SER A 169 -4.20 -6.12 6.69
CA SER A 169 -3.16 -5.38 5.97
C SER A 169 -2.35 -4.44 6.84
N ILE A 170 -2.93 -3.89 7.92
CA ILE A 170 -2.25 -2.90 8.77
C ILE A 170 -1.62 -3.51 10.03
N SER A 171 -2.10 -4.68 10.49
CA SER A 171 -1.68 -5.29 11.74
C SER A 171 -0.18 -5.61 11.79
N GLY A 172 0.51 -5.16 12.84
CA GLY A 172 1.88 -5.59 13.14
C GLY A 172 2.97 -5.04 12.22
N GLU A 173 2.74 -3.89 11.57
CA GLU A 173 3.81 -3.15 10.89
C GLU A 173 4.91 -2.72 11.88
N ARG A 174 6.17 -2.78 11.47
CA ARG A 174 7.33 -2.51 12.34
C ARG A 174 8.29 -1.47 11.79
N ASP A 175 8.27 -1.22 10.48
CA ASP A 175 9.14 -0.20 9.88
C ASP A 175 8.52 1.19 10.05
N PRO A 176 9.21 2.16 10.68
CA PRO A 176 8.66 3.49 10.94
C PRO A 176 8.14 4.22 9.69
N ARG A 177 8.76 3.98 8.51
CA ARG A 177 8.35 4.61 7.24
C ARG A 177 7.01 4.08 6.74
N CYS A 178 6.72 2.82 7.07
CA CYS A 178 5.45 2.18 6.77
C CYS A 178 4.42 2.48 7.86
N LEU A 179 4.84 2.47 9.13
CA LEU A 179 3.97 2.70 10.28
C LEU A 179 3.28 4.06 10.22
N ILE A 180 3.97 5.11 9.76
CA ILE A 180 3.33 6.43 9.61
C ILE A 180 2.21 6.43 8.55
N LEU A 181 2.33 5.60 7.50
CA LEU A 181 1.25 5.41 6.53
C LEU A 181 0.10 4.62 7.15
N VAL A 182 0.41 3.60 7.95
CA VAL A 182 -0.60 2.81 8.68
C VAL A 182 -1.44 3.70 9.59
N PHE A 183 -0.83 4.58 10.39
CA PHE A 183 -1.58 5.49 11.25
C PHE A 183 -2.51 6.43 10.45
N ARG A 184 -2.00 7.00 9.35
CA ARG A 184 -2.83 7.84 8.47
C ARG A 184 -3.98 7.07 7.82
N LEU A 185 -3.72 5.85 7.37
CA LEU A 185 -4.73 4.97 6.78
C LEU A 185 -5.81 4.62 7.79
N PHE A 186 -5.42 4.31 9.03
CA PHE A 186 -6.32 4.00 10.13
C PHE A 186 -7.28 5.18 10.39
N CYS A 187 -6.76 6.40 10.55
CA CYS A 187 -7.61 7.59 10.73
C CYS A 187 -8.53 7.84 9.52
N THR A 188 -8.03 7.62 8.29
CA THR A 188 -8.85 7.77 7.07
C THR A 188 -9.98 6.75 7.01
N PHE A 189 -9.69 5.50 7.41
CA PHE A 189 -10.67 4.42 7.49
C PHE A 189 -11.81 4.77 8.46
N PHE A 190 -11.49 5.20 9.69
CA PHE A 190 -12.49 5.65 10.67
C PHE A 190 -13.30 6.86 10.21
N LYS A 191 -12.66 7.80 9.51
CA LYS A 191 -13.36 8.96 8.93
C LYS A 191 -14.52 8.55 8.02
N HIS A 192 -14.40 7.45 7.27
CA HIS A 192 -15.50 6.96 6.42
C HIS A 192 -16.66 6.36 7.22
N PHE A 193 -16.41 5.73 8.37
CA PHE A 193 -17.49 5.31 9.27
C PHE A 193 -18.16 6.50 9.94
N ASN A 194 -17.37 7.44 10.46
CA ASN A 194 -17.88 8.64 11.13
C ASN A 194 -18.70 9.54 10.20
N SER A 195 -18.38 9.55 8.90
CA SER A 195 -19.12 10.30 7.88
C SER A 195 -20.35 9.53 7.34
N GLY A 196 -20.53 8.26 7.72
CA GLY A 196 -21.60 7.39 7.22
C GLY A 196 -21.37 6.84 5.80
N ASP A 197 -20.16 6.98 5.25
CA ASP A 197 -19.80 6.37 3.96
C ASP A 197 -19.76 4.83 4.07
N PHE A 198 -19.22 4.34 5.19
CA PHE A 198 -19.18 2.91 5.54
C PHE A 198 -20.24 2.59 6.59
N GLN A 199 -20.79 1.37 6.53
CA GLN A 199 -21.81 0.93 7.48
C GLN A 199 -21.20 0.65 8.86
N ARG A 200 -21.65 1.38 9.88
CA ARG A 200 -21.07 1.33 11.24
C ARG A 200 -21.21 -0.03 11.94
N ASN A 201 -22.30 -0.76 11.69
CA ASN A 201 -22.49 -2.12 12.22
C ASN A 201 -21.38 -3.12 11.85
N LEU A 202 -20.66 -2.90 10.74
CA LEU A 202 -19.52 -3.72 10.36
C LEU A 202 -18.28 -3.37 11.19
N LEU A 203 -18.15 -2.13 11.66
CA LEU A 203 -17.04 -1.65 12.49
C LEU A 203 -17.18 -2.14 13.93
N ASP A 204 -18.40 -2.09 14.50
CA ASP A 204 -18.68 -2.44 15.90
C ASP A 204 -18.16 -3.84 16.29
N LEU A 205 -18.09 -4.76 15.33
CA LEU A 205 -17.57 -6.13 15.53
C LEU A 205 -16.04 -6.18 15.69
N TYR A 206 -15.31 -5.18 15.22
CA TYR A 206 -13.85 -5.12 15.20
C TYR A 206 -13.29 -3.95 16.03
N THR A 207 -14.13 -3.17 16.72
CA THR A 207 -13.71 -1.98 17.50
C THR A 207 -12.55 -2.32 18.46
N SER A 208 -12.69 -3.38 19.28
CA SER A 208 -11.64 -3.80 20.22
C SER A 208 -10.35 -4.25 19.50
N ASP A 209 -10.47 -5.08 18.46
CA ASP A 209 -9.32 -5.59 17.70
C ASP A 209 -8.56 -4.43 17.01
N LEU A 210 -9.28 -3.46 16.46
CA LEU A 210 -8.72 -2.26 15.84
C LEU A 210 -8.01 -1.37 16.86
N PHE A 211 -8.57 -1.22 18.06
CA PHE A 211 -7.92 -0.51 19.15
C PHE A 211 -6.61 -1.19 19.54
N ASP A 212 -6.63 -2.52 19.75
CA ASP A 212 -5.45 -3.29 20.18
C ASP A 212 -4.30 -3.23 19.16
N ILE A 213 -4.62 -3.22 17.86
CA ILE A 213 -3.62 -3.02 16.79
C ILE A 213 -2.83 -1.73 17.01
N ILE A 214 -3.48 -0.64 17.42
CA ILE A 214 -2.82 0.65 17.64
C ILE A 214 -2.20 0.73 19.03
N ALA A 215 -2.92 0.27 20.06
CA ALA A 215 -2.50 0.31 21.45
C ALA A 215 -1.16 -0.39 21.68
N CYS A 216 -0.85 -1.45 20.91
CA CYS A 216 0.43 -2.16 21.02
C CYS A 216 1.67 -1.31 20.70
N TYR A 217 1.49 -0.15 20.05
CA TYR A 217 2.58 0.79 19.78
C TYR A 217 2.77 1.84 20.89
N TYR A 218 1.85 1.95 21.85
CA TYR A 218 1.84 3.05 22.82
C TYR A 218 2.38 2.60 24.20
N PRO A 219 3.29 3.38 24.84
CA PRO A 219 3.97 4.57 24.33
C PRO A 219 5.09 4.24 23.33
N ILE A 220 5.38 5.15 22.41
CA ILE A 220 6.40 4.93 21.38
C ILE A 220 7.81 5.28 21.91
N GLU A 221 8.69 4.28 21.97
CA GLU A 221 10.11 4.42 22.36
C GLU A 221 11.04 4.44 21.13
N PHE A 222 10.76 5.33 20.18
CA PHE A 222 11.54 5.42 18.95
C PHE A 222 12.84 6.19 19.16
N ASN A 223 13.98 5.50 19.05
CA ASN A 223 15.31 6.12 19.00
C ASN A 223 15.91 6.03 17.58
N ASN A 224 16.11 7.19 16.96
CA ASN A 224 16.67 7.27 15.62
C ASN A 224 18.20 7.12 15.62
N ASN A 225 18.68 5.89 15.74
CA ASN A 225 20.12 5.59 15.76
C ASN A 225 20.83 5.76 14.40
N SER A 226 20.10 6.03 13.31
CA SER A 226 20.67 6.07 11.95
C SER A 226 20.72 7.50 11.42
N LYS A 227 21.92 7.95 11.04
CA LYS A 227 22.13 9.24 10.37
C LYS A 227 21.34 9.39 9.04
N GLU A 228 20.89 8.28 8.44
CA GLU A 228 20.20 8.24 7.16
C GLU A 228 18.66 8.39 7.25
N ARG A 229 18.05 8.32 8.45
CA ARG A 229 16.57 8.39 8.62
C ARG A 229 16.13 9.76 9.13
N THR A 230 16.37 10.85 8.40
CA THR A 230 16.11 12.20 8.95
C THR A 230 14.64 12.63 8.96
N GLU A 231 13.77 12.00 8.16
CA GLU A 231 12.39 12.48 7.96
C GLU A 231 11.38 11.97 9.01
N ILE A 232 11.65 10.83 9.66
CA ILE A 232 10.73 10.25 10.65
C ILE A 232 11.27 10.49 12.05
N THR A 233 10.51 11.26 12.84
CA THR A 233 10.83 11.57 14.24
C THR A 233 9.96 10.75 15.19
N ARG A 234 10.36 10.69 16.46
CA ARG A 234 9.56 10.05 17.51
C ARG A 234 8.22 10.78 17.68
N GLU A 235 8.27 12.11 17.70
CA GLU A 235 7.11 12.98 17.89
C GLU A 235 6.07 12.77 16.78
N LEU A 236 6.52 12.58 15.53
CA LEU A 236 5.64 12.27 14.41
C LEU A 236 4.93 10.91 14.58
N LEU A 237 5.65 9.91 15.08
CA LEU A 237 5.07 8.59 15.34
C LEU A 237 4.09 8.65 16.52
N VAL A 238 4.46 9.32 17.63
CA VAL A 238 3.60 9.51 18.81
C VAL A 238 2.31 10.19 18.41
N SER A 239 2.39 11.34 17.74
CA SER A 239 1.21 12.09 17.28
C SER A 239 0.33 11.27 16.33
N GLY A 240 0.92 10.48 15.43
CA GLY A 240 0.18 9.57 14.56
C GLY A 240 -0.57 8.48 15.33
N CYS A 241 0.10 7.84 16.30
CA CYS A 241 -0.49 6.81 17.15
C CYS A 241 -1.63 7.36 18.02
N GLU A 242 -1.41 8.49 18.69
CA GLU A 242 -2.41 9.18 19.50
C GLU A 242 -3.63 9.59 18.67
N SER A 243 -3.43 10.09 17.43
CA SER A 243 -4.53 10.39 16.50
C SER A 243 -5.36 9.15 16.16
N CYS A 244 -4.74 7.96 16.12
CA CYS A 244 -5.45 6.70 15.91
C CYS A 244 -6.25 6.29 17.16
N LEU A 245 -5.68 6.46 18.35
CA LEU A 245 -6.36 6.17 19.63
C LEU A 245 -7.60 7.06 19.85
N LEU A 246 -7.64 8.23 19.20
CA LEU A 246 -8.78 9.17 19.21
C LEU A 246 -9.66 9.10 17.95
N ALA A 247 -9.48 8.10 17.09
CA ALA A 247 -10.15 8.06 15.79
C ALA A 247 -11.67 7.78 15.86
N ASP A 248 -12.14 7.21 16.97
CA ASP A 248 -13.55 6.90 17.23
C ASP A 248 -13.92 7.20 18.69
N GLU A 249 -15.17 7.59 18.92
CA GLU A 249 -15.68 7.84 20.27
C GLU A 249 -15.75 6.57 21.12
N GLU A 250 -15.93 5.41 20.49
CA GLU A 250 -15.95 4.10 21.18
C GLU A 250 -14.59 3.70 21.75
N PHE A 251 -13.50 4.35 21.31
CA PHE A 251 -12.18 4.13 21.87
C PHE A 251 -11.97 4.83 23.21
N ALA A 252 -12.79 5.82 23.57
CA ALA A 252 -12.56 6.59 24.79
C ALA A 252 -12.43 5.72 26.06
N PRO A 253 -13.33 4.75 26.35
CA PRO A 253 -13.15 3.85 27.49
C PRO A 253 -11.85 3.04 27.42
N LEU A 254 -11.51 2.51 26.24
CA LEU A 254 -10.31 1.70 26.01
C LEU A 254 -9.03 2.51 26.19
N VAL A 255 -9.04 3.78 25.78
CA VAL A 255 -7.95 4.72 26.03
C VAL A 255 -7.72 4.88 27.54
N PHE A 256 -8.76 5.08 28.35
CA PHE A 256 -8.59 5.20 29.79
C PHE A 256 -7.98 3.93 30.41
N GLU A 257 -8.43 2.75 29.97
CA GLU A 257 -7.88 1.47 30.41
C GLU A 257 -6.41 1.32 30.04
N LEU A 258 -6.05 1.63 28.79
CA LEU A 258 -4.67 1.64 28.31
C LEU A 258 -3.79 2.56 29.15
N ILE A 259 -4.24 3.79 29.42
CA ILE A 259 -3.45 4.74 30.20
C ILE A 259 -3.24 4.26 31.63
N ILE A 260 -4.27 3.71 32.28
CA ILE A 260 -4.14 3.14 33.62
C ILE A 260 -3.13 1.97 33.62
N GLU A 261 -3.21 1.07 32.63
CA GLU A 261 -2.25 -0.04 32.49
C GLU A 261 -0.81 0.48 32.42
N LYS A 262 -0.53 1.43 31.52
CA LYS A 262 0.83 1.97 31.34
C LYS A 262 1.31 2.77 32.55
N LEU A 263 0.42 3.41 33.31
CA LEU A 263 0.80 4.08 34.56
C LEU A 263 1.15 3.10 35.68
N LEU A 264 0.47 1.95 35.74
CA LEU A 264 0.72 0.91 36.73
C LEU A 264 1.95 0.06 36.41
N ASP A 265 2.37 0.02 35.15
CA ASP A 265 3.57 -0.70 34.73
C ASP A 265 4.84 -0.10 35.36
N SER A 266 5.58 -0.91 36.11
CA SER A 266 6.81 -0.51 36.80
C SER A 266 8.02 -0.34 35.89
N GLU A 267 7.98 -0.86 34.66
CA GLU A 267 9.08 -0.76 33.70
C GLU A 267 9.22 0.67 33.14
N TYR A 268 8.13 1.44 33.08
CA TYR A 268 8.17 2.81 32.60
C TYR A 268 8.74 3.79 33.64
N SER A 269 9.63 4.67 33.15
CA SER A 269 10.18 5.77 33.93
C SER A 269 9.09 6.79 34.33
N THR A 270 9.37 7.59 35.36
CA THR A 270 8.46 8.70 35.75
C THR A 270 8.21 9.68 34.60
N ASP A 271 9.23 9.98 33.80
CA ASP A 271 9.11 10.90 32.66
C ASP A 271 8.18 10.32 31.58
N THR A 272 8.32 9.02 31.27
CA THR A 272 7.43 8.30 30.34
C THR A 272 5.99 8.31 30.86
N LYS A 273 5.78 8.08 32.17
CA LYS A 273 4.45 8.13 32.79
C LYS A 273 3.81 9.52 32.71
N LEU A 274 4.60 10.58 32.90
CA LEU A 274 4.13 11.96 32.76
C LEU A 274 3.74 12.28 31.30
N GLU A 275 4.53 11.80 30.34
CA GLU A 275 4.19 11.91 28.91
C GLU A 275 2.88 11.16 28.60
N ILE A 276 2.72 9.93 29.09
CA ILE A 276 1.49 9.16 28.96
C ILE A 276 0.29 9.93 29.52
N CYS A 277 0.41 10.55 30.70
CA CYS A 277 -0.65 11.39 31.27
C CYS A 277 -0.96 12.63 30.43
N SER A 278 0.03 13.18 29.72
CA SER A 278 -0.16 14.38 28.90
C SER A 278 -1.08 14.15 27.70
N PHE A 279 -1.22 12.91 27.24
CA PHE A 279 -2.18 12.53 26.21
C PHE A 279 -3.65 12.74 26.62
N LEU A 280 -3.95 12.77 27.93
CA LEU A 280 -5.31 12.99 28.43
C LEU A 280 -5.72 14.47 28.52
N VAL A 281 -4.82 15.41 28.17
CA VAL A 281 -5.03 16.87 28.29
C VAL A 281 -5.42 17.47 26.95
#